data_AF-A0A438XQ91-F1
#
_entry.id   AF-A0A438XQ91-F1
#
_cell.length_a   1.000
_cell.length_b   1.000
_cell.length_c   1.000
_cell.angle_alpha   90.00
_cell.angle_beta   90.00
_cell.angle_gamma   90.00
#
_symmetry.space_group_name_H-M   'P 1'
#
loop_
_entity.id
_entity.type
_entity.pdbx_description
1 polymer ?
#
loop_
_entity_poly.entity_id
_entity_poly.type
_entity_poly.pdbx_seq_one_letter_code
_entity_poly.pdbx_strand_id
1 'polypeptide(L)'
;KKRIIEKEASDPKYYEKLSSLLNDLILQFREKKLTYLEYLQQIHNLAKKVIDKENRNYPKKINTNALKTLYDNLDENEALALDIDACIRGNKKDGWVGHNQKEKNLKIALRKIKIINDEGLLENVFNLAKHIEEYH
;
A
#
# COMPACT_ATOMS: atom_id res chain seq x y z
N LYS A 1 14.45 -4.70 16.81
CA LYS A 1 14.72 -3.58 15.86
C LYS A 1 14.83 -4.01 14.38
N LYS A 2 14.93 -5.31 14.02
CA LYS A 2 15.06 -5.73 12.60
C LYS A 2 13.74 -5.81 11.80
N ARG A 3 12.60 -6.08 12.44
CA ARG A 3 11.31 -6.34 11.74
C ARG A 3 10.60 -5.12 11.15
N ILE A 4 10.95 -3.90 11.58
CA ILE A 4 10.26 -2.67 11.12
C ILE A 4 10.82 -2.25 9.75
N ILE A 5 12.13 -2.41 9.56
CA ILE A 5 12.86 -2.00 8.37
C ILE A 5 12.51 -2.90 7.16
N GLU A 6 12.32 -4.21 7.38
CA GLU A 6 11.86 -5.13 6.32
C GLU A 6 10.42 -4.85 5.89
N LYS A 7 9.57 -4.36 6.79
CA LYS A 7 8.16 -4.05 6.51
C LYS A 7 7.99 -2.72 5.78
N GLU A 8 8.85 -1.73 6.07
CA GLU A 8 8.94 -0.47 5.31
C GLU A 8 9.18 -0.71 3.81
N ALA A 9 9.98 -1.72 3.45
CA ALA A 9 10.22 -2.08 2.04
C ALA A 9 8.97 -2.64 1.33
N SER A 10 8.03 -3.23 2.08
CA SER A 10 6.83 -3.87 1.51
C SER A 10 5.67 -2.91 1.21
N ASP A 11 5.57 -1.79 1.93
CA ASP A 11 4.56 -0.74 1.69
C ASP A 11 5.09 0.64 2.15
N PRO A 12 6.04 1.21 1.40
CA PRO A 12 6.79 2.40 1.84
C PRO A 12 5.89 3.58 2.16
N LYS A 13 4.81 3.77 1.39
CA LYS A 13 3.89 4.90 1.51
C LYS A 13 2.98 4.78 2.74
N TYR A 14 2.59 3.57 3.10
CA TYR A 14 1.85 3.30 4.33
C TYR A 14 2.73 3.50 5.56
N TYR A 15 3.94 2.94 5.56
CA TYR A 15 4.85 3.07 6.70
C TYR A 15 5.45 4.47 6.84
N GLU A 16 5.64 5.22 5.75
CA GLU A 16 6.01 6.63 5.79
C GLU A 16 4.92 7.48 6.46
N LYS A 17 3.66 7.29 6.07
CA LYS A 17 2.52 7.95 6.76
C LYS A 17 2.43 7.53 8.22
N LEU A 18 2.65 6.26 8.52
CA LEU A 18 2.58 5.75 9.90
C LEU A 18 3.72 6.28 10.76
N SER A 19 4.93 6.37 10.20
CA SER A 19 6.10 7.00 10.81
C SER A 19 5.86 8.48 11.06
N SER A 20 5.29 9.20 10.08
CA SER A 20 4.90 10.60 10.23
C SER A 20 3.88 10.79 11.37
N LEU A 21 2.81 9.99 11.39
CA LEU A 21 1.80 10.03 12.47
C LEU A 21 2.40 9.72 13.84
N LEU A 22 3.35 8.80 13.91
CA LEU A 22 4.02 8.41 15.15
C LEU A 22 4.96 9.54 15.64
N ASN A 23 5.66 10.20 14.72
CA ASN A 23 6.47 11.38 15.02
C ASN A 23 5.61 12.55 15.51
N ASP A 24 4.48 12.83 14.85
CA ASP A 24 3.53 13.86 15.28
C ASP A 24 2.99 13.58 16.69
N LEU A 25 2.69 12.32 16.99
CA LEU A 25 2.23 11.91 18.32
C LEU A 25 3.31 12.13 19.39
N ILE A 26 4.57 11.81 19.09
CA ILE A 26 5.71 12.07 19.98
C ILE A 26 5.87 13.58 20.21
N LEU A 27 5.68 14.38 19.16
CA LEU A 27 5.83 15.83 19.23
C LEU A 27 4.72 16.46 20.08
N GLN A 28 3.47 16.05 19.88
CA GLN A 28 2.32 16.49 20.70
C GLN A 28 2.49 16.13 22.18
N PHE A 29 3.05 14.95 22.49
CA PHE A 29 3.38 14.56 23.85
C PHE A 29 4.50 15.45 24.45
N ARG A 30 5.56 15.74 23.69
CA ARG A 30 6.65 16.63 24.11
C ARG A 30 6.16 18.06 24.36
N GLU A 31 5.21 18.53 23.57
CA GLU A 31 4.55 19.83 23.74
C GLU A 31 3.50 19.84 24.87
N LYS A 32 3.37 18.74 25.63
CA LYS A 32 2.37 18.54 26.71
C LYS A 32 0.92 18.76 26.26
N LYS A 33 0.64 18.61 24.96
CA LYS A 33 -0.71 18.68 24.38
C LYS A 33 -1.52 17.41 24.65
N LEU A 34 -0.84 16.33 25.04
CA LEU A 34 -1.42 15.04 25.38
C LEU A 34 -0.99 14.64 26.78
N THR A 35 -1.93 14.06 27.53
CA THR A 35 -1.60 13.36 28.76
C THR A 35 -0.88 12.04 28.45
N TYR A 36 -0.12 11.53 29.42
CA TYR A 36 0.59 10.25 29.28
C TYR A 36 -0.36 9.08 28.95
N LEU A 37 -1.57 9.10 29.51
CA LEU A 37 -2.61 8.09 29.23
C LEU A 37 -3.12 8.15 27.79
N GLU A 38 -3.41 9.35 27.28
CA GLU A 38 -3.87 9.54 25.90
C GLU A 38 -2.77 9.16 24.89
N TYR A 39 -1.52 9.49 25.20
CA TYR A 39 -0.36 9.09 24.39
C TYR A 39 -0.25 7.56 24.29
N LEU A 40 -0.35 6.85 25.41
CA LEU A 40 -0.34 5.38 25.44
C LEU A 40 -1.50 4.76 24.66
N GLN A 41 -2.71 5.31 24.79
CA GLN A 41 -3.88 4.84 24.04
C GLN A 41 -3.72 5.04 22.53
N GLN A 42 -3.20 6.19 22.10
CA GLN A 42 -2.98 6.46 20.69
C GLN A 42 -1.89 5.55 20.09
N ILE A 43 -0.80 5.27 20.82
CA ILE A 43 0.20 4.26 20.42
C ILE A 43 -0.44 2.88 20.29
N HIS A 44 -1.24 2.48 21.28
CA HIS A 44 -1.91 1.18 21.26
C HIS A 44 -2.84 1.04 20.05
N ASN A 45 -3.61 2.07 19.73
CA ASN A 45 -4.49 2.10 18.56
C ASN A 45 -3.72 2.07 17.23
N LEU A 46 -2.60 2.79 17.14
CA LEU A 46 -1.70 2.73 15.98
C LEU A 46 -1.11 1.34 15.80
N ALA A 47 -0.63 0.72 16.89
CA ALA A 47 -0.10 -0.64 16.87
C ALA A 47 -1.17 -1.65 16.46
N LYS A 48 -2.40 -1.50 16.95
CA LYS A 48 -3.53 -2.36 16.60
C LYS A 48 -3.88 -2.26 15.11
N LYS A 49 -3.88 -1.07 14.51
CA LYS A 49 -4.09 -0.89 13.06
C LYS A 49 -3.03 -1.60 12.21
N VAL A 50 -1.79 -1.66 12.70
CA VAL A 50 -0.70 -2.40 12.02
C VAL A 50 -0.91 -3.91 12.16
N ILE A 51 -1.32 -4.39 13.34
CA ILE A 51 -1.56 -5.82 13.63
C ILE A 51 -2.82 -6.32 12.91
N ASP A 52 -3.89 -5.53 12.87
CA ASP A 52 -5.15 -5.89 12.19
C ASP A 52 -4.95 -5.99 10.67
N LYS A 53 -3.98 -5.28 10.08
CA LYS A 53 -3.58 -5.49 8.67
C LYS A 53 -2.97 -6.89 8.45
N GLU A 54 -2.26 -7.44 9.43
CA GLU A 54 -1.65 -8.78 9.32
C GLU A 54 -2.66 -9.93 9.52
N ASN A 55 -3.72 -9.69 10.30
CA ASN A 55 -4.73 -10.69 10.66
C ASN A 55 -6.03 -10.60 9.83
N ARG A 56 -6.07 -9.82 8.75
CA ARG A 56 -7.26 -9.82 7.87
C ARG A 56 -7.43 -11.21 7.23
N ASN A 57 -8.66 -11.72 7.29
CA ASN A 57 -9.06 -12.90 6.52
C ASN A 57 -9.13 -12.52 5.04
N TYR A 58 -8.00 -12.61 4.35
CA TYR A 58 -7.95 -12.42 2.91
C TYR A 58 -8.66 -13.59 2.20
N PRO A 59 -9.38 -13.34 1.09
CA PRO A 59 -9.90 -14.41 0.23
C PRO A 59 -8.78 -15.35 -0.21
N LYS A 60 -9.07 -16.65 -0.41
CA LYS A 60 -8.06 -17.66 -0.77
C LYS A 60 -7.23 -17.30 -2.01
N LYS A 61 -7.78 -16.48 -2.92
CA LYS A 61 -7.11 -16.03 -4.14
C LYS A 61 -6.12 -14.88 -3.91
N ILE A 62 -6.24 -14.16 -2.80
CA ILE A 62 -5.35 -13.05 -2.40
C ILE A 62 -4.23 -13.65 -1.54
N ASN A 63 -3.32 -14.34 -2.20
CA ASN A 63 -2.26 -15.13 -1.57
C ASN A 63 -0.88 -14.45 -1.59
N THR A 64 -0.63 -13.51 -2.50
CA THR A 64 0.63 -12.76 -2.60
C THR A 64 0.58 -11.44 -1.83
N ASN A 65 1.73 -10.91 -1.46
CA ASN A 65 1.79 -9.61 -0.78
C ASN A 65 1.34 -8.49 -1.73
N ALA A 66 1.70 -8.58 -3.01
CA ALA A 66 1.20 -7.73 -4.07
C ALA A 66 -0.34 -7.69 -4.14
N LEU A 67 -1.00 -8.86 -4.12
CA LEU A 67 -2.46 -8.95 -4.14
C LEU A 67 -3.11 -8.40 -2.87
N LYS A 68 -2.51 -8.64 -1.68
CA LYS A 68 -3.01 -8.09 -0.41
C LYS A 68 -2.96 -6.57 -0.42
N THR A 69 -1.85 -5.98 -0.88
CA THR A 69 -1.69 -4.53 -1.01
C THR A 69 -2.69 -3.94 -2.00
N LEU A 70 -2.92 -4.60 -3.15
CA LEU A 70 -3.94 -4.17 -4.10
C LEU A 70 -5.34 -4.24 -3.49
N TYR A 71 -5.69 -5.36 -2.86
CA TYR A 71 -6.99 -5.57 -2.21
C TYR A 71 -7.28 -4.53 -1.13
N ASP A 72 -6.30 -4.24 -0.26
CA ASP A 72 -6.42 -3.24 0.79
C ASP A 72 -6.64 -1.81 0.26
N ASN A 73 -6.18 -1.51 -0.96
CA ASN A 73 -6.29 -0.19 -1.59
C ASN A 73 -7.43 -0.08 -2.62
N LEU A 74 -8.15 -1.18 -2.89
CA LEU A 74 -9.23 -1.26 -3.88
C LEU A 74 -10.59 -1.54 -3.23
N ASP A 75 -10.83 -0.99 -2.04
CA ASP A 75 -12.07 -1.19 -1.26
C ASP A 75 -12.45 -2.66 -1.09
N GLU A 76 -11.47 -3.53 -0.89
CA GLU A 76 -11.67 -4.98 -0.68
C GLU A 76 -12.32 -5.69 -1.88
N ASN A 77 -12.13 -5.15 -3.10
CA ASN A 77 -12.65 -5.77 -4.32
C ASN A 77 -11.68 -6.84 -4.86
N GLU A 78 -11.99 -8.11 -4.59
CA GLU A 78 -11.20 -9.27 -5.02
C GLU A 78 -11.02 -9.36 -6.54
N ALA A 79 -12.10 -9.15 -7.30
CA ALA A 79 -12.06 -9.27 -8.76
C ALA A 79 -11.15 -8.19 -9.37
N LEU A 80 -11.26 -6.96 -8.87
CA LEU A 80 -10.41 -5.85 -9.28
C LEU A 80 -8.94 -6.09 -8.98
N ALA A 81 -8.62 -6.54 -7.76
CA ALA A 81 -7.24 -6.78 -7.35
C ALA A 81 -6.56 -7.85 -8.23
N LEU A 82 -7.29 -8.92 -8.56
CA LEU A 82 -6.80 -9.99 -9.43
C LEU A 82 -6.62 -9.54 -10.88
N ASP A 83 -7.58 -8.78 -11.43
CA ASP A 83 -7.50 -8.26 -12.80
C ASP A 83 -6.32 -7.29 -12.95
N ILE A 84 -6.10 -6.44 -11.94
CA ILE A 84 -4.97 -5.51 -11.90
C ILE A 84 -3.63 -6.24 -11.77
N ASP A 85 -3.50 -7.20 -10.85
CA ASP A 85 -2.27 -8.00 -10.71
C ASP A 85 -1.96 -8.75 -12.02
N ALA A 86 -2.95 -9.39 -12.64
CA ALA A 86 -2.78 -10.09 -13.90
C ALA A 86 -2.36 -9.14 -15.04
N CYS A 87 -2.95 -7.95 -15.10
CA CYS A 87 -2.60 -6.94 -16.10
C CYS A 87 -1.17 -6.43 -15.90
N ILE A 88 -0.77 -6.15 -14.66
CA ILE A 88 0.59 -5.73 -14.33
C ILE A 88 1.58 -6.84 -14.69
N ARG A 89 1.36 -8.08 -14.24
CA ARG A 89 2.26 -9.20 -14.56
C ARG A 89 2.34 -9.49 -16.05
N GLY A 90 1.25 -9.31 -16.80
CA GLY A 90 1.22 -9.52 -18.25
C GLY A 90 1.85 -8.39 -19.08
N ASN A 91 1.94 -7.17 -18.55
CA ASN A 91 2.48 -6.01 -19.26
C ASN A 91 3.80 -5.51 -18.68
N LYS A 92 4.21 -5.98 -17.50
CA LYS A 92 5.47 -5.58 -16.87
C LYS A 92 6.63 -6.00 -17.78
N LYS A 93 7.53 -5.06 -18.02
CA LYS A 93 8.83 -5.30 -18.63
C LYS A 93 9.87 -5.06 -17.54
N ASP A 94 10.94 -5.85 -17.51
CA ASP A 94 11.99 -5.69 -16.50
C ASP A 94 12.50 -4.25 -16.44
N GLY A 95 12.62 -3.71 -15.22
CA GLY A 95 13.04 -2.33 -14.99
C GLY A 95 12.13 -1.30 -15.68
N TRP A 96 10.81 -1.46 -15.54
CA TRP A 96 9.84 -0.50 -16.08
C TRP A 96 9.72 0.76 -15.24
N VAL A 97 9.99 0.66 -13.93
CA VAL A 97 9.95 1.80 -13.00
C VAL A 97 11.09 2.76 -13.31
N GLY A 98 10.76 4.02 -13.54
CA GLY A 98 11.70 5.06 -14.01
C GLY A 98 11.87 5.11 -15.53
N HIS A 99 11.23 4.22 -16.30
CA HIS A 99 11.33 4.22 -17.76
C HIS A 99 10.05 4.71 -18.43
N ASN A 100 10.02 5.99 -18.83
CA ASN A 100 8.83 6.70 -19.36
C ASN A 100 7.97 5.91 -20.34
N GLN A 101 8.58 5.23 -21.33
CA GLN A 101 7.82 4.47 -22.32
C GLN A 101 7.17 3.18 -21.77
N LYS A 102 7.85 2.49 -20.84
CA LYS A 102 7.34 1.25 -20.23
C LYS A 102 6.24 1.58 -19.22
N GLU A 103 6.44 2.65 -18.45
CA GLU A 103 5.43 3.24 -17.58
C GLU A 103 4.16 3.63 -18.35
N LYS A 104 4.32 4.34 -19.47
CA LYS A 104 3.18 4.73 -20.32
C LYS A 104 2.44 3.52 -20.87
N ASN A 105 3.16 2.47 -21.29
CA ASN A 105 2.54 1.24 -21.76
C ASN A 105 1.73 0.54 -20.66
N LEU A 106 2.26 0.48 -19.43
CA LEU A 106 1.53 -0.09 -18.30
C LEU A 106 0.30 0.75 -17.93
N LYS A 107 0.41 2.09 -17.92
CA LYS A 107 -0.75 2.98 -17.73
C LYS A 107 -1.83 2.74 -18.78
N ILE A 108 -1.46 2.57 -20.05
CA ILE A 108 -2.41 2.26 -21.13
C ILE A 108 -3.06 0.89 -20.90
N ALA A 109 -2.29 -0.12 -20.48
CA ALA A 109 -2.83 -1.44 -20.17
C ALA A 109 -3.82 -1.40 -18.99
N LEU A 110 -3.50 -0.68 -17.92
CA LEU A 110 -4.39 -0.46 -16.78
C LEU A 110 -5.64 0.33 -17.19
N ARG A 111 -5.51 1.34 -18.05
CA ARG A 111 -6.66 2.12 -18.60
C ARG A 111 -7.58 1.28 -19.47
N LYS A 112 -7.11 0.16 -20.04
CA LYS A 112 -7.94 -0.80 -20.78
C LYS A 112 -8.77 -1.69 -19.85
N ILE A 113 -8.43 -1.77 -18.56
CA ILE A 113 -9.26 -2.48 -17.59
C ILE A 113 -10.54 -1.65 -17.39
N LYS A 114 -11.64 -2.19 -17.90
CA LYS A 114 -12.97 -1.56 -18.00
C LYS A 114 -13.57 -1.09 -16.65
N ILE A 115 -12.94 -1.48 -15.55
CA ILE A 115 -13.42 -1.27 -14.18
C ILE A 115 -12.81 0.01 -13.56
N ILE A 116 -11.71 0.53 -14.12
CA ILE A 116 -11.10 1.79 -13.67
C ILE A 116 -11.66 2.94 -14.52
N ASN A 117 -12.90 3.36 -14.24
CA ASN A 117 -13.47 4.58 -14.84
C ASN A 117 -12.92 5.85 -14.17
N ASP A 118 -12.39 5.73 -12.96
CA ASP A 118 -11.77 6.82 -12.21
C ASP A 118 -10.28 6.95 -12.53
N GLU A 119 -9.91 8.05 -13.19
CA GLU A 119 -8.52 8.40 -13.48
C GLU A 119 -7.70 8.56 -12.18
N GLY A 120 -8.36 8.91 -11.07
CA GLY A 120 -7.75 8.94 -9.74
C GLY A 120 -7.37 7.55 -9.20
N LEU A 121 -8.24 6.54 -9.38
CA LEU A 121 -7.93 5.16 -9.00
C LEU A 121 -6.82 4.59 -9.87
N LEU A 122 -6.80 4.93 -11.16
CA LEU A 122 -5.73 4.53 -12.09
C LEU A 122 -4.35 5.00 -11.60
N GLU A 123 -4.23 6.29 -11.25
CA GLU A 123 -2.97 6.87 -10.80
C GLU A 123 -2.55 6.28 -9.44
N ASN A 124 -3.51 6.01 -8.55
CA ASN A 124 -3.24 5.35 -7.27
C ASN A 124 -2.73 3.92 -7.46
N VAL A 125 -3.39 3.11 -8.29
CA VAL A 125 -2.98 1.74 -8.61
C VAL A 125 -1.62 1.71 -9.28
N PHE A 126 -1.39 2.61 -10.24
CA PHE A 126 -0.10 2.71 -10.93
C PHE A 126 1.04 3.06 -9.97
N ASN A 127 0.82 4.02 -9.06
CA ASN A 127 1.80 4.35 -8.04
C ASN A 127 2.02 3.20 -7.05
N LEU A 128 0.96 2.49 -6.65
CA LEU A 128 1.09 1.28 -5.82
C LEU A 128 1.94 0.21 -6.52
N ALA A 129 1.70 -0.02 -7.81
CA ALA A 129 2.46 -0.99 -8.59
C ALA A 129 3.96 -0.67 -8.66
N LYS A 130 4.35 0.61 -8.65
CA LYS A 130 5.76 1.05 -8.59
C LYS A 130 6.45 0.77 -7.26
N HIS A 131 5.68 0.54 -6.20
CA HIS A 131 6.20 0.30 -4.86
C HIS A 131 6.19 -1.17 -4.47
N ILE A 132 5.57 -2.04 -5.27
CA ILE A 132 5.52 -3.48 -5.02
C ILE A 132 6.74 -4.12 -5.67
N GLU A 133 7.68 -4.61 -4.85
CA GLU A 133 8.92 -5.25 -5.32
C GLU A 133 8.66 -6.48 -6.22
N GLU A 134 7.55 -7.20 -6.03
CA GLU A 134 7.17 -8.33 -6.89
C GLU A 134 6.93 -7.93 -8.36
N TYR A 135 6.69 -6.65 -8.63
CA TYR A 135 6.43 -6.12 -9.97
C TYR A 135 7.64 -5.44 -10.62
N HIS A 136 8.76 -5.28 -9.90
CA HIS A 136 10.02 -4.91 -10.51
C HIS A 136 10.57 -6.05 -11.38
#